data_AF-A0A6L6XD44-F1
#
_entry.id   AF-A0A6L6XD44-F1
#
_cell.length_a   1.000
_cell.length_b   1.000
_cell.length_c   1.000
_cell.angle_alpha   90.00
_cell.angle_beta   90.00
_cell.angle_gamma   90.00
#
_symmetry.space_group_name_H-M   'P 1'
#
loop_
_entity.id
_entity.type
_entity.pdbx_description
1 polymer ?
#
loop_
_entity_poly.entity_id
_entity_poly.type
_entity_poly.pdbx_seq_one_letter_code
_entity_poly.pdbx_strand_id
1 'polypeptide(L)'
;MSGLGNKEIMAKNIRHYMELKGKDRNQICKDLGFKYTTFTDWINGNTYPRIDKIELMANYFGITKADLVEENGLSARDNRDIKKDLDNIMEKLTSKEYGPAAYDGEDLSEESMDLFRDELEIALKRLKLINKEKYNPNKNKK
;
A
#
# COMPACT_ATOMS: atom_id res chain seq x y z
N MET A 1 -12.40 -15.76 18.10
CA MET A 1 -12.08 -14.33 18.07
C MET A 1 -12.44 -13.81 16.68
N SER A 2 -13.73 -13.61 16.40
CA SER A 2 -14.25 -13.49 15.03
C SER A 2 -15.25 -12.33 14.97
N GLY A 3 -14.92 -11.28 14.21
CA GLY A 3 -15.86 -10.23 13.80
C GLY A 3 -15.36 -8.80 14.02
N LEU A 4 -14.72 -8.51 15.16
CA LEU A 4 -14.24 -7.16 15.47
C LEU A 4 -13.05 -6.78 14.56
N GLY A 5 -11.93 -7.50 14.65
CA GLY A 5 -10.66 -7.11 14.00
C GLY A 5 -10.70 -6.78 12.50
N ASN A 6 -11.66 -7.31 11.75
CA ASN A 6 -11.76 -7.05 10.31
C ASN A 6 -12.03 -5.56 10.02
N LYS A 7 -12.83 -4.87 10.84
CA LYS A 7 -13.17 -3.45 10.60
C LYS A 7 -12.02 -2.52 10.98
N GLU A 8 -11.27 -2.83 12.04
CA GLU A 8 -10.06 -2.07 12.39
C GLU A 8 -8.97 -2.26 11.33
N ILE A 9 -8.80 -3.47 10.80
CA ILE A 9 -7.90 -3.75 9.68
C ILE A 9 -8.30 -2.94 8.45
N MET A 10 -9.57 -3.01 8.05
CA MET A 10 -10.10 -2.22 6.93
C MET A 10 -9.85 -0.72 7.13
N ALA A 11 -10.19 -0.18 8.29
CA ALA A 11 -9.98 1.22 8.63
C ALA A 11 -8.50 1.63 8.55
N LYS A 12 -7.61 0.80 9.09
CA LYS A 12 -6.16 1.00 9.04
C LYS A 12 -5.64 0.98 7.60
N ASN A 13 -6.07 0.03 6.79
CA ASN A 13 -5.62 -0.13 5.41
C ASN A 13 -6.14 1.01 4.53
N ILE A 14 -7.40 1.45 4.67
CA ILE A 14 -7.91 2.62 3.96
C ILE A 14 -7.05 3.85 4.27
N ARG A 15 -6.76 4.14 5.54
CA ARG A 15 -5.91 5.29 5.93
C ARG A 15 -4.50 5.19 5.35
N HIS A 16 -3.91 4.00 5.40
CA HIS A 16 -2.59 3.74 4.83
C HIS A 16 -2.54 4.06 3.33
N TYR A 17 -3.51 3.60 2.54
CA TYR A 17 -3.54 3.87 1.10
C TYR A 17 -3.94 5.31 0.76
N MET A 18 -4.71 5.98 1.61
CA MET A 18 -4.94 7.41 1.50
C MET A 18 -3.65 8.22 1.64
N GLU A 19 -2.86 7.94 2.67
CA GLU A 19 -1.57 8.59 2.92
C GLU A 19 -0.58 8.29 1.79
N LEU A 20 -0.48 7.02 1.37
CA LEU A 20 0.41 6.59 0.30
C LEU A 20 0.10 7.29 -1.03
N LYS A 21 -1.19 7.48 -1.35
CA LYS A 21 -1.62 8.11 -2.61
C LYS A 21 -1.88 9.62 -2.49
N GLY A 22 -1.60 10.22 -1.33
CA GLY A 22 -1.81 11.65 -1.08
C GLY A 22 -3.26 12.10 -1.28
N LYS A 23 -4.24 11.24 -0.98
CA LYS A 23 -5.67 11.51 -1.20
C LYS A 23 -6.38 11.84 0.11
N ASP A 24 -7.04 12.99 0.14
CA ASP A 24 -7.90 13.35 1.26
C ASP A 24 -9.29 12.68 1.17
N ARG A 25 -10.03 12.72 2.29
CA ARG A 25 -11.35 12.08 2.41
C ARG A 25 -12.39 12.69 1.46
N ASN A 26 -12.38 14.02 1.31
CA ASN A 26 -13.34 14.73 0.46
C ASN A 26 -13.11 14.35 -1.01
N GLN A 27 -11.85 14.29 -1.44
CA GLN A 27 -11.47 13.90 -2.79
C GLN A 27 -11.98 12.49 -3.11
N ILE A 28 -11.72 11.52 -2.24
CA ILE A 28 -12.19 10.13 -2.44
C ILE A 28 -13.71 10.06 -2.45
N CYS A 29 -14.39 10.76 -1.54
CA CYS A 29 -15.85 10.78 -1.51
C CYS A 29 -16.43 11.36 -2.80
N LYS A 30 -15.82 12.42 -3.33
CA LYS A 30 -16.22 13.05 -4.58
C LYS A 30 -16.00 12.12 -5.78
N ASP A 31 -14.82 11.50 -5.86
CA ASP A 31 -14.43 10.67 -7.00
C ASP A 31 -15.21 9.35 -7.06
N LEU A 32 -15.49 8.75 -5.89
CA LEU A 32 -16.22 7.47 -5.79
C LEU A 32 -17.72 7.63 -5.57
N GLY A 33 -18.21 8.87 -5.42
CA GLY A 33 -19.62 9.15 -5.14
C GLY A 33 -20.07 8.63 -3.78
N PHE A 34 -19.19 8.57 -2.78
CA PHE A 34 -19.52 8.14 -1.43
C PHE A 34 -20.04 9.28 -0.59
N LYS A 35 -20.97 8.97 0.32
CA LYS A 35 -21.36 9.92 1.37
C LYS A 35 -20.21 10.09 2.35
N TYR A 36 -19.84 11.34 2.65
CA TYR A 36 -18.72 11.67 3.53
C TYR A 36 -18.83 11.03 4.91
N THR A 37 -20.02 11.03 5.50
CA THR A 37 -20.28 10.42 6.82
C THR A 37 -20.05 8.91 6.80
N THR A 38 -20.56 8.23 5.76
CA THR A 38 -20.39 6.79 5.59
C THR A 38 -18.92 6.40 5.40
N PHE A 39 -18.18 7.14 4.57
CA PHE A 39 -16.75 6.90 4.39
C PHE A 39 -15.95 7.16 5.67
N THR A 40 -16.33 8.19 6.43
CA THR A 40 -15.75 8.48 7.75
C THR A 40 -15.99 7.35 8.75
N ASP A 41 -17.18 6.75 8.74
CA ASP A 41 -17.47 5.58 9.60
C ASP A 41 -16.59 4.37 9.26
N TRP A 42 -16.28 4.14 7.99
CA TRP A 42 -15.35 3.08 7.58
C TRP A 42 -13.91 3.39 8.01
N ILE A 43 -13.46 4.64 7.81
CA ILE A 43 -12.13 5.09 8.23
C ILE A 43 -11.96 5.05 9.74
N ASN A 44 -13.03 5.22 10.53
CA ASN A 44 -12.96 5.14 11.98
C ASN A 44 -13.17 3.71 12.52
N GLY A 45 -13.48 2.73 11.65
CA GLY A 45 -13.78 1.36 12.07
C GLY A 45 -15.14 1.23 12.79
N ASN A 46 -16.03 2.21 12.62
CA ASN A 46 -17.38 2.18 13.18
C ASN A 46 -18.23 1.13 12.45
N THR A 47 -18.12 1.09 11.12
CA THR A 47 -18.85 0.15 10.25
C THR A 47 -17.94 -0.46 9.20
N TYR A 48 -18.39 -1.54 8.55
CA TYR A 48 -17.64 -2.23 7.52
C TYR A 48 -18.22 -1.93 6.12
N PRO A 49 -17.39 -1.57 5.12
CA PRO A 49 -17.87 -1.34 3.76
C PRO A 49 -18.40 -2.62 3.12
N ARG A 50 -19.40 -2.49 2.25
CA ARG A 50 -19.86 -3.61 1.42
C ARG A 50 -18.85 -3.95 0.32
N ILE A 51 -18.92 -5.17 -0.19
CA ILE A 51 -17.95 -5.70 -1.17
C ILE A 51 -17.82 -4.83 -2.43
N ASP A 52 -18.91 -4.25 -2.91
CA ASP A 52 -18.92 -3.32 -4.06
C ASP A 52 -18.13 -2.05 -3.75
N LYS A 53 -18.19 -1.55 -2.51
CA LYS A 53 -17.43 -0.37 -2.07
C LYS A 53 -15.96 -0.68 -1.88
N ILE A 54 -15.64 -1.87 -1.38
CA ILE A 54 -14.25 -2.36 -1.28
C ILE A 54 -13.64 -2.45 -2.67
N GLU A 55 -14.37 -2.98 -3.64
CA GLU A 55 -13.91 -3.06 -5.04
C GLU A 55 -13.65 -1.69 -5.65
N LEU A 56 -14.57 -0.73 -5.47
CA LEU A 56 -14.36 0.65 -5.94
C LEU A 56 -13.12 1.30 -5.33
N MET A 57 -12.93 1.15 -4.02
CA MET A 57 -11.73 1.69 -3.34
C MET A 57 -10.45 1.01 -3.83
N ALA A 58 -10.46 -0.31 -3.98
CA ALA A 58 -9.32 -1.08 -4.45
C ALA A 58 -8.90 -0.61 -5.86
N ASN A 59 -9.85 -0.51 -6.78
CA ASN A 59 -9.62 0.00 -8.13
C ASN A 59 -9.10 1.44 -8.13
N TYR A 60 -9.67 2.31 -7.28
CA TYR A 60 -9.26 3.70 -7.17
C TYR A 60 -7.84 3.87 -6.63
N PHE A 61 -7.43 3.03 -5.68
CA PHE A 61 -6.05 3.03 -5.16
C PHE A 61 -5.07 2.25 -6.04
N GLY A 62 -5.55 1.51 -7.06
CA GLY A 62 -4.72 0.64 -7.89
C GLY A 62 -4.23 -0.63 -7.17
N ILE A 63 -5.01 -1.16 -6.23
CA ILE A 63 -4.67 -2.33 -5.39
C ILE A 63 -5.72 -3.43 -5.51
N THR A 64 -5.48 -4.57 -4.87
CA THR A 64 -6.47 -5.66 -4.79
C THR A 64 -7.40 -5.49 -3.59
N LYS A 65 -8.55 -6.19 -3.61
CA LYS A 65 -9.47 -6.22 -2.46
C LYS A 65 -8.82 -6.79 -1.19
N ALA A 66 -7.91 -7.76 -1.35
CA ALA A 66 -7.18 -8.37 -0.23
C ALA A 66 -6.34 -7.34 0.53
N ASP A 67 -5.72 -6.39 -0.19
CA ASP A 67 -4.92 -5.32 0.41
C ASP A 67 -5.72 -4.40 1.38
N LEU A 68 -7.05 -4.33 1.21
CA LEU A 68 -7.94 -3.61 2.11
C LEU A 68 -8.48 -4.48 3.25
N VAL A 69 -8.71 -5.77 3.00
CA VAL A 69 -9.41 -6.67 3.94
C VAL A 69 -8.45 -7.38 4.89
N GLU A 70 -7.23 -7.68 4.44
CA GLU A 70 -6.27 -8.49 5.17
C GLU A 70 -5.35 -7.66 6.06
N GLU A 71 -4.91 -8.23 7.18
CA GLU A 71 -3.98 -7.54 8.06
C GLU A 71 -2.64 -7.37 7.35
N ASN A 72 -2.22 -6.12 7.18
CA ASN A 72 -0.87 -5.82 6.74
C ASN A 72 0.13 -6.37 7.78
N GLY A 73 0.69 -7.55 7.51
CA GLY A 73 1.64 -8.26 8.36
C GLY A 73 3.01 -7.57 8.51
N LEU A 74 3.13 -6.32 8.06
CA LEU A 74 4.30 -5.48 8.17
C LEU A 74 4.23 -4.64 9.44
N SER A 75 5.25 -4.78 10.29
CA SER A 75 5.44 -3.95 11.47
C SER A 75 5.96 -2.57 11.08
N ALA A 76 5.91 -1.60 12.01
CA ALA A 76 6.54 -0.29 11.81
C ALA A 76 8.05 -0.39 11.51
N ARG A 77 8.73 -1.41 12.04
CA ARG A 77 10.12 -1.70 11.70
C ARG A 77 10.26 -2.19 10.26
N ASP A 78 9.38 -3.10 9.83
CA ASP A 78 9.41 -3.61 8.45
C ASP A 78 9.22 -2.48 7.44
N ASN A 79 8.28 -1.58 7.70
CA ASN A 79 8.05 -0.41 6.84
C ASN A 79 9.26 0.54 6.81
N ARG A 80 9.96 0.71 7.95
CA ARG A 80 11.19 1.50 8.01
C ARG A 80 12.32 0.87 7.21
N ASP A 81 12.50 -0.45 7.35
CA ASP A 81 13.51 -1.20 6.59
C ASP A 81 13.21 -1.11 5.08
N ILE A 82 11.94 -1.33 4.68
CA ILE A 82 11.50 -1.22 3.28
C ILE A 82 11.78 0.18 2.73
N LYS A 83 11.45 1.24 3.48
CA LYS A 83 11.73 2.62 3.05
C LYS A 83 13.23 2.84 2.85
N LYS A 84 14.06 2.37 3.77
CA LYS A 84 15.52 2.49 3.66
C LYS A 84 16.05 1.73 2.45
N ASP A 85 15.55 0.53 2.19
CA ASP A 85 15.94 -0.26 1.02
C ASP A 85 15.50 0.41 -0.29
N LEU A 86 14.27 0.95 -0.34
CA LEU A 86 13.77 1.73 -1.47
C LEU A 86 14.64 2.95 -1.75
N ASP A 87 14.92 3.77 -0.74
CA ASP A 87 15.71 4.98 -0.89
C ASP A 87 17.14 4.65 -1.40
N ASN A 88 17.77 3.59 -0.85
CA ASN A 88 19.08 3.12 -1.31
C ASN A 88 19.07 2.63 -2.77
N ILE A 89 17.98 1.96 -3.20
CA ILE A 89 17.86 1.47 -4.59
C ILE A 89 17.64 2.64 -5.54
N MET A 90 16.74 3.57 -5.20
CA MET A 90 16.45 4.75 -6.00
C MET A 90 17.68 5.67 -6.13
N GLU A 91 18.46 5.84 -5.06
CA GLU A 91 19.71 6.60 -5.10
C GLU A 91 20.71 5.97 -6.07
N LYS A 92 20.86 4.65 -6.06
CA LYS A 92 21.76 3.94 -7.00
C LYS A 92 21.31 4.09 -8.44
N LEU A 93 19.99 3.99 -8.69
CA LEU A 93 19.40 4.12 -10.02
C LEU A 93 19.44 5.55 -10.58
N THR A 94 19.51 6.55 -9.71
CA THR A 94 19.59 7.97 -10.09
C THR A 94 21.02 8.53 -10.01
N SER A 95 21.98 7.71 -9.56
CA SER A 95 23.36 8.15 -9.36
C SER A 95 24.05 8.44 -10.71
N LYS A 96 24.82 9.54 -10.74
CA LYS A 96 25.52 10.05 -11.93
C LYS A 96 26.64 9.14 -12.45
N GLU A 97 26.99 8.07 -11.74
CA GLU A 97 28.05 7.14 -12.13
C GLU A 97 27.59 6.16 -13.23
N TYR A 98 26.30 5.82 -13.26
CA TYR A 98 25.71 4.91 -14.26
C TYR A 98 24.68 5.58 -15.18
N GLY A 99 24.42 6.88 -14.97
CA GLY A 99 23.36 7.61 -15.66
C GLY A 99 21.99 7.40 -15.00
N PRO A 100 21.00 8.24 -15.33
CA PRO A 100 19.62 8.00 -14.90
C PRO A 100 19.13 6.64 -15.41
N ALA A 101 18.20 6.03 -14.68
CA ALA A 101 17.56 4.81 -15.14
C ALA A 101 16.92 5.05 -16.51
N ALA A 102 17.18 4.15 -17.46
CA ALA A 102 16.71 4.23 -18.84
C ALA A 102 15.94 2.95 -19.22
N TYR A 103 14.95 3.10 -20.09
CA TYR A 103 14.22 2.01 -20.70
C TYR A 103 14.27 2.15 -22.22
N ASP A 104 14.63 1.07 -22.91
CA ASP A 104 14.83 1.07 -24.37
C ASP A 104 15.85 2.11 -24.88
N GLY A 105 16.84 2.45 -24.04
CA GLY A 105 17.85 3.46 -24.36
C GLY A 105 17.40 4.91 -24.17
N GLU A 106 16.15 5.14 -23.74
CA GLU A 106 15.64 6.46 -23.35
C GLU A 106 15.64 6.63 -21.84
N ASP A 107 16.14 7.77 -21.37
CA ASP A 107 16.13 8.13 -19.96
C ASP A 107 14.69 8.25 -19.45
N LEU A 108 14.43 7.67 -18.28
CA LEU A 108 13.11 7.78 -17.65
C LEU A 108 12.86 9.23 -17.22
N SER A 109 11.70 9.75 -17.59
CA SER A 109 11.22 11.04 -17.09
C SER A 109 11.01 11.00 -15.58
N GLU A 110 10.97 12.17 -14.92
CA GLU A 110 10.68 12.28 -13.48
C GLU A 110 9.34 11.61 -13.13
N GLU A 111 8.30 11.78 -13.96
CA GLU A 111 7.00 11.15 -13.75
C GLU A 111 7.07 9.62 -13.84
N SER A 112 7.82 9.10 -14.82
CA SER A 112 8.04 7.65 -14.95
C SER A 112 8.85 7.08 -13.79
N MET A 113 9.80 7.85 -13.28
CA MET A 113 10.61 7.49 -12.11
C MET A 113 9.78 7.45 -10.82
N ASP A 114 8.86 8.39 -10.64
CA ASP A 114 7.92 8.39 -9.50
C ASP A 114 6.96 7.19 -9.56
N LEU A 115 6.41 6.89 -10.74
CA LEU A 115 5.59 5.69 -10.95
C LEU A 115 6.39 4.41 -10.65
N PHE A 116 7.63 4.35 -11.15
CA PHE A 116 8.52 3.21 -10.89
C PHE A 116 8.85 3.06 -9.40
N ARG A 117 9.09 4.17 -8.70
CA ARG A 117 9.32 4.19 -7.24
C ARG A 117 8.14 3.58 -6.49
N ASP A 118 6.91 3.96 -6.85
CA ASP A 118 5.67 3.43 -6.27
C ASP A 118 5.56 1.92 -6.48
N GLU A 119 5.77 1.44 -7.71
CA GLU A 119 5.72 0.02 -8.04
C GLU A 119 6.82 -0.79 -7.31
N LEU A 120 8.02 -0.22 -7.21
CA LEU A 120 9.13 -0.83 -6.47
C LEU A 120 8.82 -0.94 -4.97
N GLU A 121 8.20 0.09 -4.37
CA GLU A 121 7.76 0.04 -2.98
C GLU A 121 6.74 -1.08 -2.73
N ILE A 122 5.79 -1.26 -3.65
CA ILE A 122 4.81 -2.35 -3.61
C ILE A 122 5.51 -3.71 -3.69
N ALA A 123 6.48 -3.85 -4.61
CA ALA A 123 7.25 -5.09 -4.75
C ALA A 123 8.04 -5.43 -3.47
N LEU A 124 8.70 -4.45 -2.84
CA LEU A 124 9.45 -4.65 -1.60
C LEU A 124 8.54 -5.05 -0.43
N LYS A 125 7.34 -4.47 -0.32
CA LYS A 125 6.34 -4.88 0.68
C LYS A 125 5.92 -6.33 0.50
N ARG A 126 5.63 -6.75 -0.72
CA ARG A 126 5.29 -8.15 -1.04
C ARG A 126 6.43 -9.10 -0.70
N LEU A 127 7.66 -8.74 -1.08
CA LEU A 127 8.85 -9.55 -0.77
C LEU A 127 9.08 -9.67 0.74
N LYS A 128 8.87 -8.61 1.51
CA LYS A 128 8.99 -8.64 2.97
C LYS A 128 7.94 -9.57 3.59
N LEU A 129 6.69 -9.53 3.14
CA LEU A 129 5.63 -10.45 3.58
C LEU A 129 6.00 -11.91 3.28
N ILE A 130 6.41 -12.20 2.03
CA ILE A 130 6.86 -13.54 1.62
C ILE A 130 8.01 -14.03 2.50
N ASN A 131 8.99 -13.18 2.78
CA ASN A 131 10.12 -13.54 3.64
C ASN A 131 9.68 -13.80 5.08
N LYS A 132 8.76 -13.00 5.62
CA LYS A 132 8.20 -13.26 6.96
C LYS A 132 7.46 -14.58 7.00
N GLU A 133 6.70 -14.94 5.97
CA GLU A 133 6.03 -16.24 5.92
C GLU A 133 7.01 -17.41 5.70
N LYS A 134 8.03 -17.24 4.86
CA LYS A 134 8.98 -18.32 4.53
C LYS A 134 9.97 -18.59 5.67
N TYR A 135 10.41 -17.55 6.37
CA TYR A 135 11.46 -17.63 7.39
C TYR A 135 10.93 -17.46 8.83
N ASN A 136 9.61 -17.54 9.06
CA ASN A 136 9.07 -17.52 10.43
C ASN A 136 9.45 -18.82 11.19
N PRO A 137 10.27 -18.74 12.25
CA PRO A 137 10.72 -19.92 13.01
C PRO A 137 9.59 -20.61 13.80
N ASN A 138 8.42 -19.97 13.94
CA ASN A 138 7.26 -20.55 14.61
C ASN A 138 6.24 -21.17 13.64
N LYS A 139 6.50 -21.19 12.32
CA LYS A 139 5.55 -21.67 11.30
C LYS A 139 5.14 -23.13 11.46
N ASN A 140 6.02 -23.97 12.00
CA ASN A 140 5.80 -25.43 12.14
C ASN A 140 5.54 -25.88 13.59
N LYS A 141 5.34 -24.95 14.53
CA LYS A 141 4.98 -25.31 15.91
C LYS A 141 3.46 -25.48 15.98
N LYS A 142 2.98 -26.71 15.73
CA LYS A 142 1.65 -27.18 16.13
C LYS A 142 1.80 -28.09 17.34
#